data_AF-A0A7D5IF46-F1
#
_entry.id   AF-A0A7D5IF46-F1
#
_cell.length_a   1.000
_cell.length_b   1.000
_cell.length_c   1.000
_cell.angle_alpha   90.00
_cell.angle_beta   90.00
_cell.angle_gamma   90.00
#
_symmetry.space_group_name_H-M   'P 1'
#
loop_
_entity.id
_entity.type
_entity.pdbx_description
1 polymer ?
#
loop_
_entity_poly.entity_id
_entity_poly.type
_entity_poly.pdbx_seq_one_letter_code
_entity_poly.pdbx_strand_id
1 'polypeptide(L)'
;MSDRAAPDEHTRRLLEWIAENENRRRVVRALCERPRNTNQLADALDLHYRTAQHHLRRLRERGALTSVGDGYGETYFPADRVASYAYRLGATEDADE
;
A
#
# COMPACT_ATOMS: atom_id res chain seq x y z
N MET A 1 22.77 -3.52 11.61
CA MET A 1 21.51 -3.13 10.94
C MET A 1 20.48 -4.15 11.37
N SER A 2 19.40 -3.69 11.99
CA SER A 2 18.62 -4.42 12.98
C SER A 2 18.14 -5.81 12.57
N ASP A 3 18.19 -6.72 13.53
CA ASP A 3 17.42 -7.97 13.57
C ASP A 3 15.94 -7.61 13.38
N ARG A 4 15.48 -7.59 12.12
CA ARG A 4 14.06 -7.43 11.83
C ARG A 4 13.48 -8.82 11.85
N ALA A 5 12.96 -9.21 13.00
CA ALA A 5 12.22 -10.46 13.18
C ALA A 5 11.26 -10.67 12.00
N ALA A 6 11.14 -11.91 11.53
CA ALA A 6 10.22 -12.25 10.46
C ALA A 6 8.79 -11.79 10.82
N PRO A 7 7.98 -11.35 9.83
CA PRO A 7 6.58 -11.04 10.11
C PRO A 7 5.88 -12.27 10.70
N ASP A 8 4.98 -12.05 11.64
CA ASP A 8 4.06 -13.08 12.09
C ASP A 8 3.21 -13.62 10.92
N GLU A 9 2.59 -14.79 11.11
CA GLU A 9 1.83 -15.47 10.06
C GLU A 9 0.69 -14.61 9.49
N HIS A 10 0.04 -13.79 10.31
CA HIS A 10 -1.05 -12.93 9.85
C HIS A 10 -0.53 -11.79 8.97
N THR A 11 0.57 -11.15 9.39
CA THR A 11 1.25 -10.13 8.59
C THR A 11 1.80 -10.73 7.28
N ARG A 12 2.37 -11.94 7.31
CA ARG A 12 2.85 -12.65 6.12
C ARG A 12 1.74 -12.85 5.09
N ARG A 13 0.61 -13.42 5.51
CA ARG A 13 -0.56 -13.62 4.63
C ARG A 13 -1.12 -12.31 4.08
N LEU A 14 -1.07 -11.23 4.87
CA LEU A 14 -1.49 -9.91 4.39
C LEU A 14 -0.55 -9.40 3.29
N LEU A 15 0.76 -9.56 3.44
CA LEU A 15 1.75 -9.17 2.42
C LEU A 15 1.61 -10.00 1.14
N GLU A 16 1.39 -11.31 1.26
CA GLU A 16 1.09 -12.20 0.11
C GLU A 16 -0.17 -11.74 -0.61
N TRP A 17 -1.25 -11.48 0.14
CA TRP A 17 -2.48 -10.93 -0.43
C TRP A 17 -2.23 -9.58 -1.10
N ILE A 18 -1.43 -8.67 -0.53
CA ILE A 18 -1.07 -7.41 -1.22
C ILE A 18 -0.35 -7.70 -2.54
N ALA A 19 0.64 -8.60 -2.51
CA ALA A 19 1.49 -8.93 -3.64
C ALA A 19 0.75 -9.64 -4.79
N GLU A 20 -0.36 -10.33 -4.55
CA GLU A 20 -1.16 -11.00 -5.59
C GLU A 20 -1.88 -10.05 -6.56
N ASN A 21 -1.92 -8.73 -6.32
CA ASN A 21 -2.54 -7.76 -7.24
C ASN A 21 -1.65 -6.54 -7.41
N GLU A 22 -1.37 -6.21 -8.66
CA GLU A 22 -0.49 -5.10 -9.03
C GLU A 22 -0.92 -3.78 -8.40
N ASN A 23 -2.21 -3.42 -8.50
CA ASN A 23 -2.68 -2.15 -7.96
C ASN A 23 -2.57 -2.08 -6.44
N ARG A 24 -2.79 -3.19 -5.71
CA ARG A 24 -2.55 -3.20 -4.25
C ARG A 24 -1.08 -2.94 -3.94
N ARG A 25 -0.17 -3.57 -4.68
CA ARG A 25 1.28 -3.40 -4.52
C ARG A 25 1.70 -1.97 -4.81
N ARG A 26 1.27 -1.42 -5.95
CA ARG A 26 1.52 -0.03 -6.38
C ARG A 26 1.00 0.98 -5.35
N VAL A 27 -0.23 0.79 -4.86
CA VAL A 27 -0.82 1.64 -3.82
C VAL A 27 0.01 1.64 -2.54
N VAL A 28 0.34 0.46 -2.00
CA VAL A 28 1.11 0.37 -0.75
C VAL A 28 2.50 0.99 -0.92
N ARG A 29 3.16 0.76 -2.04
CA ARG A 29 4.47 1.36 -2.34
C ARG A 29 4.40 2.89 -2.40
N ALA A 30 3.46 3.43 -3.18
CA ALA A 30 3.29 4.87 -3.29
C ALA A 30 3.01 5.55 -1.93
N LEU A 31 2.26 4.88 -1.05
CA LEU A 31 1.99 5.37 0.31
C LEU A 31 3.19 5.21 1.26
N CYS A 32 4.08 4.25 1.04
CA CYS A 32 5.34 4.13 1.77
C CYS A 32 6.35 5.22 1.37
N GLU A 33 6.34 5.63 0.11
CA GLU A 33 7.16 6.75 -0.38
C GLU A 33 6.67 8.09 0.20
N ARG A 34 5.36 8.33 0.13
CA ARG A 34 4.74 9.50 0.74
C ARG A 34 3.25 9.25 1.03
N PRO A 35 2.74 9.64 2.21
CA PRO A 35 1.31 9.64 2.47
C PRO A 35 0.54 10.48 1.44
N ARG A 36 -0.61 9.97 1.00
CA ARG A 36 -1.43 10.60 -0.06
C ARG A 36 -2.91 10.46 0.26
N ASN A 37 -3.69 11.45 -0.13
CA ASN A 37 -5.14 11.27 -0.25
C ASN A 37 -5.51 10.53 -1.54
N THR A 38 -6.79 10.16 -1.69
CA THR A 38 -7.27 9.37 -2.85
C THR A 38 -6.98 10.04 -4.19
N ASN A 39 -7.16 11.36 -4.31
CA ASN A 39 -6.89 12.09 -5.55
C ASN A 39 -5.39 12.06 -5.90
N GLN A 40 -4.54 12.41 -4.93
CA GLN A 40 -3.09 12.41 -5.09
C GLN A 40 -2.51 11.04 -5.41
N LEU A 41 -3.18 9.98 -4.96
CA LEU A 41 -2.79 8.60 -5.25
C LEU A 41 -3.26 8.17 -6.65
N ALA A 42 -4.47 8.55 -7.03
CA ALA A 42 -5.01 8.31 -8.36
C ALA A 42 -4.11 8.95 -9.42
N ASP A 43 -3.74 10.22 -9.24
CA ASP A 43 -2.85 10.95 -10.14
C ASP A 43 -1.46 10.32 -10.21
N ALA A 44 -0.89 9.94 -9.06
CA ALA A 44 0.46 9.39 -9.00
C ALA A 44 0.60 7.99 -9.62
N LEU A 45 -0.50 7.24 -9.69
CA LEU A 45 -0.53 5.88 -10.22
C LEU A 45 -1.22 5.79 -11.59
N ASP A 46 -1.62 6.92 -12.17
CA ASP A 46 -2.44 7.00 -13.38
C ASP A 46 -3.66 6.07 -13.30
N LEU A 47 -4.40 6.15 -12.20
CA LEU A 47 -5.59 5.36 -11.93
C LEU A 47 -6.84 6.24 -11.94
N HIS A 48 -7.97 5.67 -12.35
CA HIS A 48 -9.26 6.30 -12.07
C HIS A 48 -9.49 6.41 -10.55
N TYR A 49 -10.05 7.54 -10.12
CA TYR A 49 -10.36 7.82 -8.71
C TYR A 49 -11.10 6.67 -8.02
N ARG A 50 -12.14 6.10 -8.67
CA ARG A 50 -12.91 4.97 -8.09
C ARG A 50 -12.08 3.71 -7.92
N THR A 51 -11.10 3.48 -8.79
CA THR A 51 -10.17 2.35 -8.69
C THR A 51 -9.23 2.56 -7.49
N ALA A 52 -8.63 3.74 -7.36
CA ALA A 52 -7.80 4.09 -6.20
C ALA A 52 -8.61 3.97 -4.90
N GLN A 53 -9.81 4.55 -4.85
CA GLN A 53 -10.71 4.49 -3.71
C GLN A 53 -11.06 3.04 -3.32
N HIS A 54 -11.34 2.19 -4.31
CA HIS A 54 -11.64 0.78 -4.08
C HIS A 54 -10.48 0.06 -3.40
N HIS A 55 -9.26 0.21 -3.93
CA HIS A 55 -8.08 -0.44 -3.36
C HIS A 55 -7.76 0.11 -1.96
N LEU A 56 -7.84 1.42 -1.75
CA LEU A 56 -7.66 2.04 -0.43
C LEU A 56 -8.63 1.46 0.60
N ARG A 57 -9.92 1.35 0.25
CA ARG A 57 -10.93 0.78 1.14
C ARG A 57 -10.61 -0.66 1.51
N ARG A 58 -10.32 -1.52 0.51
CA ARG A 58 -10.02 -2.94 0.72
C ARG A 58 -8.74 -3.16 1.53
N LEU A 59 -7.72 -2.33 1.30
CA LEU A 59 -6.47 -2.37 2.05
C LEU A 59 -6.68 -1.93 3.50
N ARG A 60 -7.46 -0.88 3.74
CA ARG A 60 -7.81 -0.41 5.08
C ARG A 60 -8.67 -1.42 5.85
N GLU A 61 -9.69 -2.01 5.22
CA GLU A 61 -10.54 -3.05 5.82
C GLU A 61 -9.71 -4.24 6.34
N ARG A 62 -8.58 -4.54 5.68
CA ARG A 62 -7.64 -5.59 6.08
C ARG A 62 -6.55 -5.09 7.03
N GLY A 63 -6.60 -3.84 7.48
CA GLY A 63 -5.61 -3.21 8.34
C GLY A 63 -4.22 -3.08 7.71
N ALA A 64 -4.14 -3.00 6.38
CA ALA A 64 -2.88 -2.70 5.69
C ALA A 64 -2.55 -1.21 5.73
N LEU A 65 -3.58 -0.36 5.85
CA LEU A 65 -3.47 1.09 5.86
C LEU A 65 -4.17 1.68 7.09
N THR A 66 -3.69 2.85 7.50
CA THR A 66 -4.38 3.77 8.39
C THR A 66 -4.70 5.06 7.62
N SER A 67 -5.57 5.92 8.18
CA SER A 67 -5.85 7.22 7.58
C SER A 67 -6.14 8.27 8.64
N VAL A 68 -6.01 9.54 8.24
CA VAL A 68 -6.31 10.73 9.04
C VAL A 68 -7.14 11.71 8.20
N GLY A 69 -8.13 12.32 8.83
CA GLY A 69 -9.08 13.24 8.19
C GLY A 69 -10.29 12.52 7.58
N ASP A 70 -11.14 13.29 6.91
CA ASP A 70 -12.44 12.83 6.45
C ASP A 70 -12.73 13.26 5.00
N GLY A 71 -13.54 12.48 4.29
CA GLY A 71 -14.00 12.80 2.93
C GLY A 71 -12.84 12.97 1.93
N TYR A 72 -12.84 14.07 1.19
CA TYR A 72 -11.83 14.36 0.17
C TYR A 72 -10.45 14.72 0.73
N GLY A 73 -10.36 15.08 2.02
CA GLY A 73 -9.11 15.39 2.71
C GLY A 73 -8.45 14.18 3.38
N GLU A 74 -9.08 13.01 3.34
CA GLU A 74 -8.58 11.82 4.01
C GLU A 74 -7.24 11.38 3.42
N THR A 75 -6.20 11.40 4.25
CA THR A 75 -4.82 11.03 3.88
C THR A 75 -4.52 9.64 4.41
N TYR A 76 -3.98 8.78 3.54
CA TYR A 76 -3.70 7.38 3.84
C TYR A 76 -2.22 7.14 4.10
N PHE A 77 -1.94 6.20 4.99
CA PHE A 77 -0.61 5.79 5.44
C PHE A 77 -0.54 4.26 5.46
N PRO A 78 0.62 3.65 5.17
CA PRO A 78 0.81 2.23 5.44
C PRO A 78 0.79 1.98 6.95
N ALA A 79 0.10 0.92 7.39
CA ALA A 79 0.19 0.48 8.77
C ALA A 79 1.63 0.04 9.08
N ASP A 80 2.10 0.24 10.31
CA ASP A 80 3.49 -0.08 10.70
C ASP A 80 3.88 -1.51 10.36
N ARG A 81 2.96 -2.47 10.58
CA ARG A 81 3.15 -3.89 10.24
C ARG A 81 3.38 -4.15 8.75
N VAL A 82 2.86 -3.28 7.88
CA VAL A 82 3.08 -3.37 6.42
C VAL A 82 4.33 -2.59 6.03
N ALA A 83 4.47 -1.35 6.50
CA ALA A 83 5.63 -0.48 6.21
C ALA A 83 6.96 -1.16 6.55
N SER A 84 6.98 -1.90 7.66
CA SER A 84 8.09 -2.74 8.13
C SER A 84 8.67 -3.69 7.08
N TYR A 85 7.82 -4.19 6.18
CA TYR A 85 8.17 -5.22 5.20
C TYR A 85 7.86 -4.79 3.76
N ALA A 86 7.56 -3.52 3.53
CA ALA A 86 7.20 -3.00 2.21
C ALA A 86 8.33 -3.17 1.18
N TYR A 87 9.59 -3.28 1.62
CA TYR A 87 10.73 -3.63 0.76
C TYR A 87 10.56 -4.99 0.05
N ARG A 88 9.79 -5.91 0.63
CA ARG A 88 9.47 -7.22 0.03
C ARG A 88 8.46 -7.12 -1.11
N LEU A 89 7.86 -5.95 -1.29
CA LEU A 89 6.91 -5.66 -2.36
C LEU A 89 7.59 -5.03 -3.60
N GLY A 90 8.92 -4.94 -3.66
CA GLY A 90 9.67 -4.59 -4.88
C GLY A 90 10.32 -5.82 -5.52
N ALA A 91 10.64 -5.88 -6.81
CA ALA A 91 10.02 -5.27 -7.99
C ALA A 91 9.73 -6.47 -8.92
N THR A 92 8.54 -6.53 -9.55
CA THR A 92 8.50 -7.21 -10.84
C THR A 92 9.42 -6.38 -11.72
N GLU A 93 10.50 -7.00 -12.17
CA GLU A 93 11.46 -6.43 -13.10
C GLU A 93 10.67 -5.86 -14.29
N ASP A 94 10.44 -4.55 -14.29
CA ASP A 94 10.29 -3.80 -15.52
C ASP A 94 11.69 -3.83 -16.13
N ALA A 95 11.95 -4.89 -16.90
CA ALA A 95 13.01 -4.91 -17.87
C ALA A 95 12.83 -3.68 -18.75
N ASP A 96 13.82 -2.81 -18.75
CA ASP A 96 14.13 -1.98 -19.91
C ASP A 96 13.99 -2.83 -21.18
N GLU A 97 12.97 -2.53 -21.99
CA GLU A 97 13.00 -2.70 -23.44
C GLU A 97 12.45 -1.43 -24.10
#